data_AF-A0A0U9HRQ9-F1
#
_entry.id   AF-A0A0U9HRQ9-F1
#
_cell.length_a   1.000
_cell.length_b   1.000
_cell.length_c   1.000
_cell.angle_alpha   90.00
_cell.angle_beta   90.00
_cell.angle_gamma   90.00
#
_symmetry.space_group_name_H-M   'P 1'
#
loop_
_entity.id
_entity.type
_entity.pdbx_description
1 polymer ?
#
loop_
_entity_poly.entity_id
_entity_poly.type
_entity_poly.pdbx_seq_one_letter_code
_entity_poly.pdbx_strand_id
1 'polypeptide(L)'
;MGSSKSNEYEELLRDWERAIDPEEDMDYAFFYHTAPAWLVVRDRIHELGLDEDERVKELDKKAIINAIKSDADMPHQRDYEDLKRWWWHFEKIADGSYPAELLPEHLREVYVKALRGDF
;
A
#
# COMPACT_ATOMS: atom_id res chain seq x y z
N MET A 1 25.14 -2.30 20.71
CA MET A 1 24.86 -2.44 19.27
C MET A 1 23.41 -2.87 19.10
N GLY A 2 22.47 -1.91 19.03
CA GLY A 2 21.04 -2.19 18.84
C GLY A 2 20.31 -1.12 18.02
N SER A 3 21.04 -0.17 17.42
CA SER A 3 20.45 1.08 16.90
C SER A 3 20.04 1.01 15.43
N SER A 4 20.63 0.13 14.62
CA SER A 4 20.47 0.20 13.14
C SER A 4 19.14 -0.38 12.65
N LYS A 5 18.69 -1.49 13.25
CA LYS A 5 17.45 -2.17 12.81
C LYS A 5 16.18 -1.42 13.23
N SER A 6 16.21 -0.80 14.41
CA SER A 6 15.11 0.05 14.88
C SER A 6 14.98 1.32 14.03
N ASN A 7 16.09 1.84 13.50
CA ASN A 7 16.06 3.03 12.66
C ASN A 7 15.49 2.73 11.27
N GLU A 8 15.91 1.63 10.63
CA GLU A 8 15.37 1.20 9.33
C GLU A 8 13.85 0.93 9.41
N TYR A 9 13.39 0.26 10.48
CA TYR A 9 11.96 0.02 10.68
C TYR A 9 11.14 1.33 10.76
N GLU A 10 11.59 2.29 11.57
CA GLU A 10 10.87 3.57 11.69
C GLU A 10 10.92 4.40 10.40
N GLU A 11 12.02 4.35 9.65
CA GLU A 11 12.13 4.98 8.34
C GLU A 11 11.14 4.36 7.34
N LEU A 12 11.05 3.03 7.28
CA LEU A 12 10.11 2.34 6.39
C LEU A 12 8.65 2.66 6.71
N LEU A 13 8.27 2.73 7.99
CA LEU A 13 6.91 3.10 8.36
C LEU A 13 6.57 4.55 7.99
N ARG A 14 7.51 5.48 8.18
CA ARG A 14 7.32 6.88 7.79
C ARG A 14 7.21 7.04 6.29
N ASP A 15 8.07 6.35 5.54
CA ASP A 15 8.05 6.39 4.09
C ASP A 15 6.77 5.74 3.55
N TRP A 16 6.30 4.65 4.17
CA TRP A 16 5.05 4.02 3.77
C TRP A 16 3.84 4.90 4.09
N GLU A 17 3.80 5.52 5.26
CA GLU A 17 2.74 6.48 5.61
C GLU A 17 2.70 7.66 4.63
N ARG A 18 3.86 8.24 4.31
CA ARG A 18 3.98 9.34 3.34
C ARG A 18 3.54 8.91 1.94
N ALA A 19 3.84 7.67 1.55
CA ALA A 19 3.49 7.13 0.25
C ALA A 19 1.98 6.99 0.04
N ILE A 20 1.22 6.74 1.09
CA ILE A 20 -0.22 6.44 1.00
C ILE A 20 -1.12 7.59 1.46
N ASP A 21 -0.55 8.59 2.12
CA ASP A 21 -1.25 9.77 2.62
C ASP A 21 -0.33 11.00 2.51
N PRO A 22 -0.08 11.49 1.28
CA PRO A 22 0.81 12.62 1.08
C PRO A 22 0.17 13.90 1.64
N GLU A 23 0.98 14.71 2.34
CA GLU A 23 0.52 16.01 2.86
C GLU A 23 0.23 17.04 1.74
N GLU A 24 0.71 16.81 0.51
CA GLU A 24 0.53 17.69 -0.65
C GLU A 24 0.13 16.88 -1.92
N ASP A 25 -0.55 17.52 -2.86
CA ASP A 25 -1.16 16.95 -4.09
C ASP A 25 -0.17 16.39 -5.14
N MET A 26 1.09 16.11 -4.80
CA MET A 26 2.06 15.62 -5.78
C MET A 26 2.85 14.40 -5.29
N ASP A 27 2.83 13.35 -6.13
CA ASP A 27 3.79 12.25 -6.17
C ASP A 27 3.73 11.21 -5.04
N TYR A 28 2.78 10.26 -5.14
CA TYR A 28 2.54 9.21 -4.14
C TYR A 28 2.27 7.84 -4.77
N ALA A 29 2.00 6.82 -3.95
CA ALA A 29 1.87 5.41 -4.36
C ALA A 29 0.72 5.13 -5.34
N PHE A 30 -0.17 6.10 -5.57
CA PHE A 30 -1.36 5.96 -6.41
C PHE A 30 -1.24 6.69 -7.76
N PHE A 31 -0.11 7.33 -8.07
CA PHE A 31 0.07 8.06 -9.33
C PHE A 31 1.03 7.33 -10.29
N TYR A 32 0.66 7.22 -11.58
CA TYR A 32 1.33 6.42 -12.61
C TYR A 32 2.87 6.54 -12.61
N HIS A 33 3.39 7.77 -12.55
CA HIS A 33 4.81 8.05 -12.67
C HIS A 33 5.61 7.78 -11.40
N THR A 34 4.99 7.91 -10.23
CA THR A 34 5.68 7.94 -8.94
C THR A 34 5.43 6.69 -8.11
N ALA A 35 4.34 5.98 -8.38
CA ALA A 35 3.98 4.75 -7.71
C ALA A 35 5.16 3.77 -7.60
N PRO A 36 5.93 3.45 -8.67
CA PRO A 36 7.04 2.49 -8.54
C PRO A 36 8.08 2.85 -7.48
N ALA A 37 8.39 4.14 -7.29
CA ALA A 37 9.38 4.59 -6.31
C ALA A 37 8.91 4.43 -4.86
N TRP A 38 7.59 4.41 -4.66
CA TRP A 38 6.97 4.27 -3.34
C TRP A 38 6.56 2.83 -3.02
N LEU A 39 6.11 2.07 -4.02
CA LEU A 39 5.68 0.68 -3.84
C LEU A 39 6.81 -0.27 -3.44
N VAL A 40 8.06 0.06 -3.81
CA VAL A 40 9.24 -0.65 -3.33
C VAL A 40 9.46 -0.52 -1.81
N VAL A 41 8.89 0.49 -1.17
CA VAL A 41 8.90 0.59 0.31
C VAL A 41 8.09 -0.56 0.90
N ARG A 42 6.91 -0.85 0.33
CA ARG A 42 6.10 -1.97 0.79
C ARG A 42 6.69 -3.33 0.43
N ASP A 43 7.40 -3.44 -0.70
CA ASP A 43 8.23 -4.61 -1.00
C ASP A 43 9.28 -4.82 0.10
N ARG A 44 9.97 -3.76 0.54
CA ARG A 44 10.99 -3.86 1.59
C ARG A 44 10.41 -4.29 2.93
N ILE A 45 9.23 -3.77 3.31
CA ILE A 45 8.48 -4.19 4.50
C ILE A 45 8.15 -5.69 4.43
N HIS A 46 7.68 -6.16 3.26
CA HIS A 46 7.37 -7.57 3.02
C HIS A 46 8.62 -8.46 3.13
N GLU A 47 9.73 -8.07 2.49
CA GLU A 47 11.00 -8.80 2.53
C GLU A 47 11.59 -8.94 3.93
N LEU A 48 11.31 -7.97 4.82
CA LEU A 48 11.71 -8.01 6.22
C LEU A 48 10.76 -8.85 7.10
N GLY A 49 9.68 -9.39 6.54
CA GLY A 49 8.69 -10.21 7.25
C GLY A 49 7.81 -9.41 8.20
N LEU A 50 7.57 -8.12 7.90
CA LEU A 50 6.85 -7.19 8.77
C LEU A 50 5.34 -7.12 8.46
N ASP A 51 4.80 -7.96 7.58
CA ASP A 51 3.39 -7.94 7.18
C ASP A 51 2.41 -8.12 8.36
N GLU A 52 2.84 -8.87 9.38
CA GLU A 52 2.02 -9.14 10.56
C GLU A 52 2.17 -8.07 11.66
N ASP A 53 3.04 -7.06 11.46
CA ASP A 53 3.22 -5.94 12.40
C ASP A 53 1.98 -5.05 12.43
N GLU A 54 1.49 -4.73 13.62
CA GLU A 54 0.24 -3.98 13.78
C GLU A 54 0.30 -2.57 13.18
N ARG A 55 1.46 -1.90 13.20
CA ARG A 55 1.59 -0.56 12.57
C ARG A 55 1.57 -0.68 11.05
N VAL A 56 2.19 -1.72 10.50
CA VAL A 56 2.11 -2.03 9.06
C VAL A 56 0.67 -2.31 8.65
N LYS A 57 -0.07 -3.12 9.41
CA LYS A 57 -1.49 -3.42 9.12
C LYS A 57 -2.36 -2.17 9.13
N GLU A 58 -2.18 -1.26 10.09
CA GLU A 58 -2.95 -0.01 10.13
C GLU A 58 -2.64 0.89 8.92
N LEU A 59 -1.36 0.98 8.52
CA LEU A 59 -0.99 1.69 7.29
C LEU A 59 -1.56 1.01 6.05
N ASP A 60 -1.53 -0.32 5.96
CA ASP A 60 -2.08 -1.07 4.83
C ASP A 60 -3.60 -0.86 4.71
N LYS A 61 -4.35 -0.79 5.82
CA LYS A 61 -5.78 -0.43 5.80
C LYS A 61 -5.99 0.98 5.24
N LYS A 62 -5.18 1.95 5.67
CA LYS A 62 -5.20 3.33 5.16
C LYS A 62 -4.87 3.36 3.66
N ALA A 63 -3.94 2.53 3.21
CA ALA A 63 -3.55 2.42 1.82
C ALA A 63 -4.72 1.95 0.93
N ILE A 64 -5.47 0.92 1.37
CA ILE A 64 -6.67 0.46 0.66
C ILE A 64 -7.71 1.57 0.53
N ILE A 65 -7.98 2.27 1.64
CA ILE A 65 -9.00 3.35 1.66
C ILE A 65 -8.56 4.50 0.74
N ASN A 66 -7.31 4.94 0.85
CA ASN A 66 -6.82 6.08 0.09
C ASN A 66 -6.64 5.75 -1.39
N ALA A 67 -6.24 4.52 -1.76
CA ALA A 67 -6.19 4.11 -3.16
C ALA A 67 -7.55 4.25 -3.86
N ILE A 68 -8.64 3.87 -3.17
CA ILE A 68 -10.01 4.02 -3.69
C ILE A 68 -10.41 5.51 -3.74
N LYS A 69 -10.13 6.29 -2.69
CA LYS A 69 -10.47 7.72 -2.64
C LYS A 69 -9.71 8.53 -3.70
N SER A 70 -8.49 8.14 -4.03
CA SER A 70 -7.62 8.81 -5.00
C SER A 70 -7.79 8.32 -6.43
N ASP A 71 -8.63 7.32 -6.70
CA ASP A 71 -8.78 6.69 -8.03
C ASP A 71 -7.43 6.27 -8.62
N ALA A 72 -6.72 5.39 -7.90
CA ALA A 72 -5.33 5.06 -8.18
C ALA A 72 -5.04 4.63 -9.63
N ASP A 73 -3.94 5.13 -10.18
CA ASP A 73 -3.45 4.79 -11.51
C ASP A 73 -2.67 3.47 -11.53
N MET A 74 -2.67 2.82 -12.69
CA MET A 74 -1.76 1.72 -12.98
C MET A 74 -0.30 2.24 -12.97
N PRO A 75 0.66 1.62 -12.27
CA PRO A 75 2.05 2.07 -12.28
C PRO A 75 2.74 1.91 -13.67
N HIS A 76 3.66 2.81 -14.03
CA HIS A 76 4.42 2.75 -15.31
C HIS A 76 5.25 1.46 -15.47
N GLN A 77 5.74 0.89 -14.37
CA GLN A 77 6.57 -0.33 -14.41
C GLN A 77 5.69 -1.57 -14.21
N ARG A 78 5.47 -2.29 -15.32
CA ARG A 78 4.48 -3.37 -15.47
C ARG A 78 4.94 -4.77 -15.06
N ASP A 79 6.18 -4.93 -14.63
CA ASP A 79 6.78 -6.27 -14.47
C ASP A 79 6.29 -7.02 -13.20
N TYR A 80 5.37 -6.43 -12.43
CA TYR A 80 4.77 -7.04 -11.24
C TYR A 80 3.49 -7.82 -11.59
N GLU A 81 3.66 -8.98 -12.23
CA GLU A 81 2.55 -9.84 -12.65
C GLU A 81 1.92 -10.65 -11.48
N ASP A 82 2.61 -10.79 -10.33
CA ASP A 82 2.07 -11.54 -9.20
C ASP A 82 1.05 -10.71 -8.43
N LEU A 83 -0.23 -11.11 -8.56
CA LEU A 83 -1.33 -10.50 -7.82
C LEU A 83 -1.10 -10.54 -6.30
N LYS A 84 -0.34 -11.51 -5.76
CA LYS A 84 -0.10 -11.58 -4.30
C LYS A 84 0.54 -10.33 -3.71
N ARG A 85 1.27 -9.54 -4.52
CA ARG A 85 1.78 -8.24 -4.12
C ARG A 85 0.73 -7.16 -4.36
N TRP A 86 -0.36 -7.24 -3.62
CA TRP A 86 -1.55 -6.40 -3.82
C TRP A 86 -1.27 -4.90 -3.88
N TRP A 87 -0.23 -4.41 -3.19
CA TRP A 87 0.16 -2.99 -3.21
C TRP A 87 0.63 -2.51 -4.59
N TRP A 88 1.04 -3.41 -5.49
CA TRP A 88 1.31 -3.08 -6.89
C TRP A 88 0.08 -2.97 -7.78
N HIS A 89 -1.10 -3.31 -7.24
CA HIS A 89 -2.37 -3.38 -7.96
C HIS A 89 -3.39 -2.40 -7.40
N PHE A 90 -2.95 -1.23 -6.96
CA PHE A 90 -3.85 -0.20 -6.39
C PHE A 90 -4.91 0.26 -7.37
N GLU A 91 -4.66 0.24 -8.68
CA GLU A 91 -5.65 0.56 -9.70
C GLU A 91 -6.81 -0.45 -9.69
N LYS A 92 -6.50 -1.74 -9.50
CA LYS A 92 -7.52 -2.80 -9.39
C LYS A 92 -8.29 -2.70 -8.08
N ILE A 93 -7.63 -2.23 -7.03
CA ILE A 93 -8.27 -1.97 -5.75
C ILE A 93 -9.23 -0.79 -5.91
N ALA A 94 -8.78 0.30 -6.53
CA ALA A 94 -9.59 1.49 -6.77
C ALA A 94 -10.83 1.21 -7.61
N ASP A 95 -10.70 0.44 -8.70
CA ASP A 95 -11.82 0.12 -9.60
C ASP A 95 -12.70 -1.07 -9.15
N GLY A 96 -12.33 -1.73 -8.04
CA GLY A 96 -13.07 -2.87 -7.50
C GLY A 96 -12.82 -4.22 -8.21
N SER A 97 -11.86 -4.30 -9.14
CA SER A 97 -11.54 -5.52 -9.89
C SER A 97 -10.50 -6.44 -9.22
N TYR A 98 -9.84 -5.98 -8.15
CA TYR A 98 -8.89 -6.79 -7.40
C TYR A 98 -9.62 -7.91 -6.62
N PRO A 99 -9.21 -9.19 -6.72
CA PRO A 99 -9.88 -10.28 -6.00
C PRO A 99 -9.68 -10.17 -4.49
N ALA A 100 -10.76 -9.95 -3.73
CA ALA A 100 -10.72 -9.72 -2.29
C ALA A 100 -10.08 -10.90 -1.52
N GLU A 101 -10.22 -12.13 -1.99
CA GLU A 101 -9.61 -13.32 -1.40
C GLU A 101 -8.08 -13.33 -1.45
N LEU A 102 -7.48 -12.56 -2.36
CA LEU A 102 -6.02 -12.39 -2.47
C LEU A 102 -5.48 -11.32 -1.52
N LEU A 103 -6.34 -10.48 -0.93
CA LEU A 103 -5.93 -9.59 0.13
C LEU A 103 -5.71 -10.36 1.45
N PRO A 104 -4.75 -9.91 2.28
CA PRO A 104 -4.65 -10.31 3.68
C PRO A 104 -6.00 -10.20 4.39
N GLU A 105 -6.29 -11.13 5.30
CA GLU A 105 -7.60 -11.24 5.96
C GLU A 105 -8.05 -9.91 6.62
N HIS A 106 -7.11 -9.21 7.25
CA HIS A 106 -7.36 -7.93 7.92
C HIS A 106 -7.71 -6.76 6.97
N LEU A 107 -7.46 -6.90 5.67
CA LEU A 107 -7.77 -5.89 4.65
C LEU A 107 -9.07 -6.19 3.89
N ARG A 108 -9.56 -7.43 3.88
CA ARG A 108 -10.74 -7.82 3.09
C ARG A 108 -11.98 -7.03 3.45
N GLU A 109 -12.26 -6.91 4.75
CA GLU A 109 -13.42 -6.16 5.23
C GLU A 109 -13.28 -4.67 4.94
N VAL A 110 -12.07 -4.12 5.12
CA VAL A 110 -11.75 -2.72 4.82
C VAL A 110 -11.97 -2.43 3.35
N TYR A 111 -11.50 -3.31 2.46
CA TYR A 111 -11.68 -3.19 1.03
C TYR A 111 -13.16 -3.14 0.63
N VAL A 112 -13.96 -4.10 1.13
CA VAL A 112 -15.40 -4.17 0.82
C VAL A 112 -16.16 -2.93 1.32
N LYS A 113 -15.81 -2.44 2.52
CA LYS A 113 -16.41 -1.23 3.11
C LYS A 113 -16.00 0.04 2.35
N ALA A 114 -14.74 0.15 1.96
CA ALA A 114 -14.24 1.30 1.20
C ALA A 114 -14.90 1.41 -0.18
N LEU A 115 -15.09 0.30 -0.90
CA LEU A 115 -15.83 0.29 -2.17
C LEU A 115 -17.30 0.72 -2.03
N ARG A 116 -17.89 0.61 -0.85
CA ARG A 116 -19.27 1.05 -0.55
C ARG A 116 -19.36 2.51 -0.10
N GLY A 117 -18.22 3.15 0.15
CA GLY A 117 -18.15 4.50 0.69
C GLY A 117 -18.38 4.59 2.20
N ASP A 118 -18.10 3.52 2.96
CA ASP A 118 -18.33 3.46 4.41
C ASP A 118 -17.22 4.15 5.26
N PHE A 119 -16.34 4.97 4.66
CA PHE A 119 -15.17 5.64 5.29
C PHE A 119 -14.91 7.07 4.80
#